data_AF-A0AA97D8C5-F1
#
_entry.id   AF-A0AA97D8C5-F1
#
_cell.length_a   1.000
_cell.length_b   1.000
_cell.length_c   1.000
_cell.angle_alpha   90.00
_cell.angle_beta   90.00
_cell.angle_gamma   90.00
#
_symmetry.space_group_name_H-M   'P 1'
#
loop_
_entity.id
_entity.type
_entity.pdbx_description
1 polymer ?
#
loop_
_entity_poly.entity_id
_entity_poly.type
_entity_poly.pdbx_seq_one_letter_code
_entity_poly.pdbx_strand_id
1 'polypeptide(L)'
;MKPQTIIMDFSHVYEQEDFYRNTRFVWVDCSDIAGTSCYCTPQAADEIRRRIRPYSPYGIHFIDSGDYHYVSAFWMEKIEEPFHLLLFDYHSDMQPPKFPGLLSCGCWVQRAMDENRNLRQVWMVGPDESAFAGIAQPYRRRLQCISLQALQEQQTWVQLHRLQSSRLPVYVSIDKDVLNTYFARTDWSQGGLSLPVLEKLLGLFESRCRVLGVDVCGEWKADARFLLNQEEAAINNQSNLELLRFLLRRA
;
A
#
# COMPACT_ATOMS: atom_id res chain seq x y z
N MET A 1 -22.42 -5.32 5.19
CA MET A 1 -21.68 -4.62 6.27
C MET A 1 -21.12 -3.34 5.67
N LYS A 2 -21.11 -2.22 6.40
CA LYS A 2 -20.42 -1.01 5.93
C LYS A 2 -18.92 -1.28 5.87
N PRO A 3 -18.18 -0.74 4.89
CA PRO A 3 -16.72 -0.81 4.86
C PRO A 3 -16.15 -0.29 6.18
N GLN A 4 -15.20 -1.02 6.76
CA GLN A 4 -14.52 -0.59 7.99
C GLN A 4 -13.23 0.13 7.63
N THR A 5 -12.91 1.17 8.40
CA THR A 5 -11.58 1.77 8.39
C THR A 5 -10.79 1.21 9.56
N ILE A 6 -9.62 0.63 9.29
CA ILE A 6 -8.80 -0.07 10.27
C ILE A 6 -7.42 0.58 10.32
N ILE A 7 -6.86 0.72 11.53
CA ILE A 7 -5.44 1.01 11.73
C ILE A 7 -4.76 -0.25 12.22
N MET A 8 -3.72 -0.68 11.51
CA MET A 8 -2.77 -1.70 11.92
C MET A 8 -1.63 -0.99 12.65
N ASP A 9 -1.65 -1.01 13.98
CA ASP A 9 -0.74 -0.21 14.81
C ASP A 9 0.46 -1.04 15.26
N PHE A 10 1.61 -0.87 14.61
CA PHE A 10 2.83 -1.61 14.95
C PHE A 10 3.80 -0.79 15.79
N SER A 11 3.79 0.53 15.66
CA SER A 11 4.78 1.42 16.27
C SER A 11 4.19 2.56 17.09
N HIS A 12 2.86 2.67 17.17
CA HIS A 12 2.14 3.80 17.78
C HIS A 12 2.33 5.13 17.04
N VAL A 13 2.80 5.10 15.79
CA VAL A 13 3.02 6.31 14.98
C VAL A 13 1.76 7.17 14.84
N TYR A 14 0.60 6.53 14.70
CA TYR A 14 -0.68 7.21 14.53
C TYR A 14 -1.18 7.93 15.78
N GLU A 15 -0.63 7.67 16.97
CA GLU A 15 -1.03 8.38 18.19
C GLU A 15 -0.71 9.89 18.13
N GLN A 16 0.23 10.30 17.28
CA GLN A 16 0.57 11.70 17.04
C GLN A 16 -0.33 12.40 16.01
N GLU A 17 -1.15 11.63 15.32
CA GLU A 17 -2.02 12.14 14.27
C GLU A 17 -3.46 12.30 14.79
N ASP A 18 -4.31 12.95 14.01
CA ASP A 18 -5.71 13.15 14.38
C ASP A 18 -6.72 13.01 13.23
N PHE A 19 -6.27 12.61 12.04
CA PHE A 19 -7.13 12.34 10.88
C PHE A 19 -8.26 11.34 11.21
N TYR A 20 -8.03 10.45 12.18
CA TYR A 20 -9.00 9.44 12.62
C TYR A 20 -10.09 9.98 13.56
N ARG A 21 -9.96 11.17 14.16
CA ARG A 21 -10.87 11.65 15.22
C ARG A 21 -12.34 11.81 14.81
N ASN A 22 -12.59 12.07 13.53
CA ASN A 22 -13.95 12.35 13.01
C ASN A 22 -14.61 11.16 12.32
N THR A 23 -13.97 9.99 12.32
CA THR A 23 -14.48 8.77 11.69
C THR A 23 -14.32 7.60 12.65
N ARG A 24 -15.16 6.57 12.53
CA ARG A 24 -15.01 5.37 13.35
C ARG A 24 -13.92 4.48 12.80
N PHE A 25 -12.82 4.36 13.53
CA PHE A 25 -11.73 3.44 13.25
C PHE A 25 -11.79 2.20 14.15
N VAL A 26 -11.34 1.06 13.62
CA VAL A 26 -10.98 -0.11 14.40
C VAL A 26 -9.47 -0.15 14.52
N TRP A 27 -8.96 -0.25 15.74
CA TRP A 27 -7.53 -0.38 15.98
C TRP A 27 -7.18 -1.84 16.17
N VAL A 28 -6.25 -2.32 15.38
CA VAL A 28 -5.61 -3.63 15.54
C VAL A 28 -4.21 -3.35 16.05
N ASP A 29 -4.08 -3.33 17.37
CA ASP A 29 -2.78 -3.30 18.03
C ASP A 29 -1.96 -4.49 17.52
N CYS A 30 -0.72 -4.23 17.10
CA CYS A 30 0.28 -5.19 16.62
C CYS A 30 1.65 -4.90 17.24
N SER A 31 1.76 -3.97 18.20
CA SER A 31 3.05 -3.47 18.71
C SER A 31 3.78 -4.48 19.60
N ASP A 32 3.06 -5.46 20.14
CA ASP A 32 3.61 -6.58 20.91
C ASP A 32 4.11 -7.74 20.02
N ILE A 33 3.89 -7.70 18.70
CA ILE A 33 4.32 -8.77 17.79
C ILE A 33 5.79 -8.57 17.42
N ALA A 34 6.66 -9.42 17.98
CA ALA A 34 8.08 -9.43 17.64
C ALA A 34 8.34 -9.97 16.21
N GLY A 35 9.42 -9.47 15.58
CA GLY A 35 9.86 -9.97 14.27
C GLY A 35 8.96 -9.52 13.11
N THR A 36 8.64 -8.22 13.11
CA THR A 36 7.75 -7.54 12.14
C THR A 36 8.42 -6.39 11.37
N SER A 37 9.41 -5.70 11.94
CA SER A 37 10.07 -4.57 11.25
C SER A 37 10.94 -5.04 10.09
N CYS A 38 10.63 -4.55 8.87
CA CYS A 38 11.18 -4.91 7.56
C CYS A 38 10.99 -6.37 7.14
N TYR A 39 11.10 -7.32 8.07
CA TYR A 39 10.97 -8.75 7.87
C TYR A 39 9.92 -9.31 8.82
N CYS A 40 9.04 -10.14 8.27
CA CYS A 40 8.00 -10.85 8.99
C CYS A 40 8.42 -12.31 9.20
N THR A 41 8.59 -12.70 10.47
CA THR A 41 8.79 -14.11 10.83
C THR A 41 7.50 -14.92 10.60
N PRO A 42 7.58 -16.25 10.40
CA PRO A 42 6.38 -17.08 10.29
C PRO A 42 5.43 -16.94 11.48
N GLN A 43 5.97 -16.85 12.71
CA GLN A 43 5.19 -16.65 13.93
C GLN A 43 4.47 -15.31 13.93
N ALA A 44 5.16 -14.23 13.51
CA ALA A 44 4.55 -12.92 13.36
C ALA A 44 3.44 -12.92 12.30
N ALA A 45 3.67 -13.58 11.16
CA ALA A 45 2.67 -13.70 10.09
C ALA A 45 1.40 -14.42 10.58
N ASP A 46 1.55 -15.53 11.31
CA ASP A 46 0.41 -16.25 11.89
C ASP A 46 -0.37 -15.42 12.91
N GLU A 47 0.34 -14.64 13.72
CA GLU A 47 -0.27 -13.76 14.71
C GLU A 47 -1.00 -12.58 14.05
N ILE A 48 -0.41 -11.95 13.02
CA ILE A 48 -1.08 -10.90 12.23
C ILE A 48 -2.35 -11.47 11.59
N ARG A 49 -2.26 -12.64 10.93
CA ARG A 49 -3.42 -13.34 10.34
C ARG A 49 -4.50 -13.61 11.38
N ARG A 50 -4.13 -14.04 12.59
CA ARG A 50 -5.06 -14.28 13.70
C ARG A 50 -5.79 -13.01 14.10
N ARG A 51 -5.09 -11.87 14.20
CA ARG A 51 -5.67 -10.56 14.58
C ARG A 51 -6.57 -9.98 13.50
N ILE A 52 -6.22 -10.12 12.22
CA ILE A 52 -7.04 -9.59 11.12
C ILE A 52 -8.19 -10.54 10.70
N ARG A 53 -8.22 -11.77 11.23
CA ARG A 53 -9.24 -12.79 10.90
C ARG A 53 -10.69 -12.28 10.99
N PRO A 54 -11.11 -11.55 12.05
CA PRO A 54 -12.50 -11.08 12.20
C PRO A 54 -12.90 -9.98 11.21
N TYR A 55 -11.93 -9.33 10.57
CA TYR A 55 -12.17 -8.16 9.75
C TYR A 55 -12.25 -8.51 8.26
N SER A 56 -12.93 -7.66 7.51
CA SER A 56 -13.11 -7.79 6.06
C SER A 56 -11.92 -7.18 5.31
N PRO A 57 -11.47 -7.79 4.19
CA PRO A 57 -10.51 -7.14 3.29
C PRO A 57 -11.15 -6.01 2.48
N TYR A 58 -12.49 -5.91 2.51
CA TYR A 58 -13.23 -4.79 1.92
C TYR A 58 -13.31 -3.64 2.93
N GLY A 59 -12.60 -2.55 2.66
CA GLY A 59 -12.44 -1.43 3.58
C GLY A 59 -11.24 -0.56 3.24
N ILE A 60 -10.86 0.28 4.21
CA ILE A 60 -9.63 1.09 4.17
C ILE A 60 -8.75 0.62 5.33
N HIS A 61 -7.50 0.27 5.07
CA HIS A 61 -6.57 -0.22 6.08
C HIS A 61 -5.31 0.66 6.11
N PHE A 62 -5.08 1.37 7.19
CA PHE A 62 -3.84 2.11 7.42
C PHE A 62 -2.81 1.16 8.04
N ILE A 63 -1.61 1.12 7.46
CA ILE A 63 -0.53 0.18 7.76
C ILE A 63 0.76 0.96 8.01
N ASP A 64 0.85 1.59 9.17
CA ASP A 64 2.06 2.15 9.80
C ASP A 64 3.20 2.59 8.82
N SER A 65 4.47 2.43 9.17
CA SER A 65 5.61 2.73 8.28
C SER A 65 5.78 1.71 7.14
N GLY A 66 6.54 2.10 6.11
CA GLY A 66 6.88 1.25 4.95
C GLY A 66 7.53 -0.10 5.30
N ASP A 67 8.07 -0.25 6.51
CA ASP A 67 8.56 -1.54 7.02
C ASP A 67 7.50 -2.64 7.02
N TYR A 68 6.23 -2.27 7.17
CA TYR A 68 5.11 -3.17 7.35
C TYR A 68 4.27 -3.34 6.08
N HIS A 69 4.72 -2.79 4.93
CA HIS A 69 3.94 -2.82 3.69
C HIS A 69 3.58 -4.24 3.22
N TYR A 70 4.36 -5.23 3.63
CA TYR A 70 4.05 -6.64 3.40
C TYR A 70 2.70 -7.09 4.00
N VAL A 71 2.12 -6.35 4.94
CA VAL A 71 0.80 -6.63 5.53
C VAL A 71 -0.31 -6.54 4.48
N SER A 72 -0.12 -5.77 3.40
CA SER A 72 -1.03 -5.74 2.24
C SER A 72 -1.25 -7.15 1.66
N ALA A 73 -0.21 -8.00 1.68
CA ALA A 73 -0.32 -9.41 1.26
C ALA A 73 -1.35 -10.18 2.11
N PHE A 74 -1.37 -9.98 3.43
CA PHE A 74 -2.30 -10.68 4.32
C PHE A 74 -3.75 -10.21 4.17
N TRP A 75 -3.98 -8.93 3.84
CA TRP A 75 -5.31 -8.46 3.49
C TRP A 75 -5.80 -9.08 2.17
N MET A 76 -4.93 -9.13 1.16
CA MET A 76 -5.25 -9.74 -0.13
C MET A 76 -5.46 -11.25 -0.08
N GLU A 77 -4.84 -11.97 0.86
CA GLU A 77 -5.08 -13.42 1.08
C GLU A 77 -6.55 -13.72 1.36
N LYS A 78 -7.30 -12.76 1.92
CA LYS A 78 -8.72 -12.90 2.29
C LYS A 78 -9.68 -12.68 1.12
N ILE A 79 -9.17 -12.32 -0.08
CA ILE A 79 -9.98 -12.08 -1.27
C ILE A 79 -10.22 -13.41 -2.01
N GLU A 80 -11.49 -13.82 -2.07
CA GLU A 80 -11.89 -15.12 -2.60
C GLU A 80 -12.21 -15.13 -4.11
N GLU A 81 -12.12 -13.97 -4.78
CA GLU A 81 -12.42 -13.81 -6.21
C GLU A 81 -11.22 -13.27 -7.00
N PRO A 82 -11.08 -13.57 -8.31
CA PRO A 82 -10.01 -13.03 -9.14
C PRO A 82 -9.96 -11.50 -9.15
N PHE A 83 -8.76 -10.92 -8.96
CA PHE A 83 -8.57 -9.47 -8.90
C PHE A 83 -7.21 -9.04 -9.47
N HIS A 84 -7.04 -7.74 -9.67
CA HIS A 84 -5.74 -7.11 -9.93
C HIS A 84 -5.29 -6.29 -8.73
N LEU A 85 -3.99 -6.16 -8.52
CA LEU A 85 -3.40 -5.22 -7.58
C LEU A 85 -3.06 -3.93 -8.33
N LEU A 86 -3.57 -2.79 -7.86
CA LEU A 86 -3.08 -1.47 -8.23
C LEU A 86 -2.19 -0.97 -7.09
N LEU A 87 -0.89 -0.88 -7.34
CA LEU A 87 0.11 -0.53 -6.35
C LEU A 87 0.73 0.83 -6.68
N PHE A 88 0.68 1.75 -5.74
CA PHE A 88 1.43 3.00 -5.78
C PHE A 88 2.57 2.90 -4.78
N ASP A 89 3.80 2.97 -5.26
CA ASP A 89 4.99 2.69 -4.46
C ASP A 89 6.21 3.24 -5.20
N TYR A 90 7.18 3.84 -4.52
CA TYR A 90 8.43 4.24 -5.15
C TYR A 90 9.40 3.05 -5.36
N HIS A 91 9.23 1.99 -4.58
CA HIS A 91 9.99 0.75 -4.65
C HIS A 91 9.21 -0.33 -5.40
N SER A 92 9.93 -1.34 -5.90
CA SER A 92 9.29 -2.43 -6.64
C SER A 92 8.70 -3.50 -5.74
N ASP A 93 9.18 -3.64 -4.51
CA ASP A 93 8.82 -4.69 -3.55
C ASP A 93 8.84 -6.12 -4.13
N MET A 94 9.71 -6.30 -5.13
CA MET A 94 9.95 -7.54 -5.87
C MET A 94 11.42 -7.98 -5.79
N GLN A 95 12.17 -7.50 -4.80
CA GLN A 95 13.54 -7.94 -4.60
C GLN A 95 13.57 -9.38 -4.08
N PRO A 96 14.55 -10.20 -4.49
CA PRO A 96 14.76 -11.51 -3.87
C PRO A 96 14.96 -11.34 -2.35
N PRO A 97 14.29 -12.13 -1.51
CA PRO A 97 14.44 -12.01 -0.06
C PRO A 97 15.89 -12.30 0.33
N LYS A 98 16.51 -11.41 1.11
CA LYS A 98 17.88 -11.62 1.62
C LYS A 98 17.96 -12.87 2.51
N PHE A 99 16.87 -13.19 3.20
CA PHE A 99 16.72 -14.38 4.04
C PHE A 99 15.68 -15.32 3.42
N PRO A 100 16.09 -16.45 2.84
CA PRO A 100 15.16 -17.38 2.19
C PRO A 100 14.00 -17.79 3.11
N GLY A 101 12.78 -17.70 2.59
CA GLY A 101 11.55 -18.09 3.30
C GLY A 101 10.91 -17.01 4.17
N LEU A 102 11.61 -15.91 4.47
CA LEU A 102 11.01 -14.77 5.18
C LEU A 102 10.28 -13.82 4.21
N LEU A 103 9.12 -13.34 4.64
CA LEU A 103 8.43 -12.22 4.00
C LEU A 103 9.08 -10.91 4.45
N SER A 104 9.19 -9.94 3.56
CA SER A 104 9.70 -8.60 3.87
C SER A 104 8.97 -7.54 3.07
N CYS A 105 9.06 -6.27 3.47
CA CYS A 105 8.59 -5.14 2.67
C CYS A 105 9.16 -5.23 1.24
N GLY A 106 10.49 -5.36 1.09
CA GLY A 106 11.10 -5.42 -0.25
C GLY A 106 10.77 -6.62 -1.15
N CYS A 107 9.98 -7.63 -0.72
CA CYS A 107 9.69 -8.83 -1.54
C CYS A 107 8.22 -9.26 -1.56
N TRP A 108 7.32 -8.54 -0.89
CA TRP A 108 5.96 -9.00 -0.67
C TRP A 108 5.16 -9.10 -1.98
N VAL A 109 5.43 -8.23 -2.96
CA VAL A 109 4.74 -8.25 -4.26
C VAL A 109 5.07 -9.55 -5.00
N GLN A 110 6.35 -9.92 -5.06
CA GLN A 110 6.74 -11.18 -5.68
C GLN A 110 6.10 -12.36 -4.97
N ARG A 111 6.13 -12.37 -3.63
CA ARG A 111 5.49 -13.43 -2.82
C ARG A 111 3.99 -13.52 -3.09
N ALA A 112 3.29 -12.38 -3.14
CA ALA A 112 1.86 -12.33 -3.43
C ALA A 112 1.55 -12.86 -4.84
N MET A 113 2.39 -12.57 -5.83
CA MET A 113 2.24 -13.11 -7.19
C MET A 113 2.41 -14.63 -7.23
N ASP A 114 3.26 -15.20 -6.38
CA ASP A 114 3.52 -16.63 -6.29
C ASP A 114 2.42 -17.38 -5.50
N GLU A 115 1.98 -16.82 -4.37
CA GLU A 115 1.13 -17.52 -3.40
C GLU A 115 -0.38 -17.23 -3.59
N ASN A 116 -0.75 -16.02 -4.04
CA ASN A 116 -2.15 -15.64 -4.19
C ASN A 116 -2.71 -16.04 -5.57
N ARG A 117 -3.47 -17.14 -5.60
CA ARG A 117 -4.08 -17.69 -6.83
C ARG A 117 -5.12 -16.78 -7.49
N ASN A 118 -5.69 -15.84 -6.73
CA ASN A 118 -6.69 -14.89 -7.22
C ASN A 118 -6.07 -13.62 -7.82
N LEU A 119 -4.83 -13.28 -7.44
CA LEU A 119 -4.10 -12.15 -8.00
C LEU A 119 -3.70 -12.42 -9.46
N ARG A 120 -4.31 -11.70 -10.41
CA ARG A 120 -4.07 -11.91 -11.86
C ARG A 120 -2.94 -11.06 -12.40
N GLN A 121 -2.95 -9.78 -12.10
CA GLN A 121 -1.90 -8.85 -12.52
C GLN A 121 -1.61 -7.85 -11.40
N VAL A 122 -0.39 -7.31 -11.44
CA VAL A 122 0.05 -6.17 -10.65
C VAL A 122 0.24 -5.00 -11.61
N TRP A 123 -0.44 -3.89 -11.33
CA TRP A 123 -0.28 -2.62 -12.03
C TRP A 123 0.39 -1.67 -11.05
N MET A 124 1.65 -1.34 -11.32
CA MET A 124 2.49 -0.56 -10.41
C MET A 124 2.74 0.83 -10.99
N VAL A 125 2.54 1.85 -10.16
CA VAL A 125 2.80 3.25 -10.50
C VAL A 125 3.86 3.79 -9.55
N GLY A 126 5.02 4.13 -10.09
CA GLY A 126 6.11 4.73 -9.31
C GLY A 126 7.50 4.41 -9.84
N PRO A 127 7.99 3.16 -9.68
CA PRO A 127 9.39 2.86 -9.93
C PRO A 127 9.72 2.91 -11.42
N ASP A 128 10.97 3.23 -11.73
CA ASP A 128 11.48 3.17 -13.10
C ASP A 128 11.63 1.72 -13.59
N GLU A 129 11.63 1.53 -14.91
CA GLU A 129 11.77 0.22 -15.56
C GLU A 129 13.03 -0.54 -15.10
N SER A 130 14.08 0.18 -14.72
CA SER A 130 15.33 -0.36 -14.18
C SER A 130 15.15 -1.07 -12.83
N ALA A 131 14.16 -0.69 -12.01
CA ALA A 131 13.84 -1.34 -10.74
C ALA A 131 13.36 -2.79 -10.93
N PHE A 132 12.99 -3.15 -12.15
CA PHE A 132 12.53 -4.49 -12.55
C PHE A 132 13.58 -5.23 -13.38
N ALA A 133 14.80 -4.70 -13.51
CA ALA A 133 15.90 -5.37 -14.19
C ALA A 133 16.20 -6.71 -13.50
N GLY A 134 16.31 -7.79 -14.28
CA GLY A 134 16.56 -9.13 -13.75
C GLY A 134 15.34 -9.89 -13.22
N ILE A 135 14.14 -9.27 -13.20
CA ILE A 135 12.90 -10.00 -12.89
C ILE A 135 12.60 -11.03 -13.98
N ALA A 136 12.31 -12.27 -13.57
CA ALA A 136 12.07 -13.38 -14.50
C ALA A 136 10.82 -13.15 -15.38
N GLN A 137 10.87 -13.66 -16.61
CA GLN A 137 9.82 -13.50 -17.63
C GLN A 137 8.39 -13.87 -17.17
N PRO A 138 8.16 -14.91 -16.35
CA PRO A 138 6.82 -15.23 -15.85
C PRO A 138 6.17 -14.08 -15.08
N TYR A 139 6.95 -13.37 -14.26
CA TYR A 139 6.47 -12.20 -13.50
C TYR A 139 6.19 -11.02 -14.43
N ARG A 140 7.09 -10.76 -15.40
CA ARG A 140 6.93 -9.65 -16.37
C ARG A 140 5.61 -9.72 -17.14
N ARG A 141 5.09 -10.91 -17.46
CA ARG A 141 3.79 -11.06 -18.15
C ARG A 141 2.57 -10.66 -17.31
N ARG A 142 2.70 -10.68 -15.99
CA ARG A 142 1.65 -10.31 -15.03
C ARG A 142 1.85 -8.93 -14.42
N LEU A 143 2.90 -8.21 -14.83
CA LEU A 143 3.28 -6.92 -14.28
C LEU A 143 3.09 -5.83 -15.35
N GLN A 144 2.52 -4.70 -14.96
CA GLN A 144 2.42 -3.48 -15.77
C GLN A 144 3.00 -2.33 -14.94
N CYS A 145 4.13 -1.77 -15.36
CA CYS A 145 4.82 -0.72 -14.64
C CYS A 145 4.63 0.62 -15.35
N ILE A 146 4.38 1.67 -14.57
CA ILE A 146 4.25 3.05 -15.04
C ILE A 146 5.12 3.90 -14.13
N SER A 147 6.27 4.34 -14.64
CA SER A 147 7.14 5.21 -13.84
C SER A 147 6.52 6.60 -13.65
N LEU A 148 6.97 7.31 -12.62
CA LEU A 148 6.53 8.68 -12.38
C LEU A 148 6.83 9.61 -13.57
N GLN A 149 7.96 9.40 -14.26
CA GLN A 149 8.31 10.16 -15.46
C GLN A 149 7.31 9.93 -16.59
N ALA A 150 6.89 8.68 -16.81
CA ALA A 150 5.95 8.32 -17.86
C ALA A 150 4.58 9.01 -17.70
N LEU A 151 4.18 9.38 -16.47
CA LEU A 151 2.91 10.10 -16.22
C LEU A 151 2.84 11.49 -16.88
N GLN A 152 3.98 12.04 -17.31
CA GLN A 152 4.03 13.30 -18.07
C GLN A 152 3.64 13.09 -19.55
N GLU A 153 3.66 11.86 -20.04
CA GLU A 153 3.37 11.52 -21.43
C GLU A 153 1.89 11.22 -21.65
N GLN A 154 1.30 11.78 -22.71
CA GLN A 154 -0.13 11.58 -23.02
C GLN A 154 -0.45 10.11 -23.31
N GLN A 155 0.49 9.37 -23.89
CA GLN A 155 0.36 7.95 -24.25
C GLN A 155 0.20 7.07 -23.01
N THR A 156 0.84 7.42 -21.90
CA THR A 156 0.71 6.73 -20.62
C THR A 156 -0.71 6.81 -20.08
N TRP A 157 -1.37 7.97 -20.20
CA TRP A 157 -2.78 8.10 -19.82
C TRP A 157 -3.70 7.24 -20.69
N VAL A 158 -3.41 7.11 -21.98
CA VAL A 158 -4.13 6.17 -22.87
C VAL A 158 -3.92 4.72 -22.42
N GLN A 159 -2.71 4.34 -22.00
CA GLN A 159 -2.43 3.02 -21.44
C GLN A 159 -3.21 2.77 -20.14
N LEU A 160 -3.18 3.71 -19.19
CA LEU A 160 -3.97 3.65 -17.95
C LEU A 160 -5.47 3.48 -18.24
N HIS A 161 -6.00 4.20 -19.22
CA HIS A 161 -7.38 4.06 -19.68
C HIS A 161 -7.72 2.66 -20.24
N ARG A 162 -6.73 1.94 -20.79
CA ARG A 162 -6.91 0.56 -21.24
C ARG A 162 -6.88 -0.42 -20.07
N LEU A 163 -5.98 -0.23 -19.09
CA LEU A 163 -5.88 -1.09 -17.91
C LEU A 163 -7.21 -1.14 -17.14
N GLN A 164 -7.83 0.02 -16.91
CA GLN A 164 -9.14 0.12 -16.25
C GLN A 164 -10.30 -0.54 -17.01
N SER A 165 -10.09 -0.94 -18.28
CA SER A 165 -11.10 -1.68 -19.06
C SER A 165 -11.16 -3.17 -18.70
N SER A 166 -10.27 -3.64 -17.81
CA SER A 166 -10.39 -4.99 -17.23
C SER A 166 -11.72 -5.14 -16.52
N ARG A 167 -12.31 -6.35 -16.64
CA ARG A 167 -13.56 -6.71 -15.94
C ARG A 167 -13.33 -7.19 -14.52
N LEU A 168 -12.08 -7.42 -14.13
CA LEU A 168 -11.77 -7.84 -12.78
C LEU A 168 -11.73 -6.65 -11.83
N PRO A 169 -12.14 -6.84 -10.57
CA PRO A 169 -11.99 -5.82 -9.55
C PRO A 169 -10.51 -5.57 -9.21
N VAL A 170 -10.26 -4.45 -8.53
CA VAL A 170 -8.92 -4.06 -8.09
C VAL A 170 -8.84 -3.97 -6.57
N TYR A 171 -7.75 -4.47 -5.99
CA TYR A 171 -7.33 -4.11 -4.65
C TYR A 171 -6.25 -3.03 -4.79
N VAL A 172 -6.32 -1.97 -3.99
CA VAL A 172 -5.39 -0.84 -4.08
C VAL A 172 -4.47 -0.85 -2.87
N SER A 173 -3.18 -0.71 -3.10
CA SER A 173 -2.19 -0.51 -2.04
C SER A 173 -1.39 0.75 -2.36
N ILE A 174 -1.20 1.61 -1.35
CA ILE A 174 -0.52 2.90 -1.47
C ILE A 174 0.59 2.91 -0.42
N ASP A 175 1.85 2.79 -0.83
CA ASP A 175 2.95 3.32 -0.04
C ASP A 175 3.08 4.82 -0.31
N LYS A 176 3.03 5.63 0.75
CA LYS A 176 3.17 7.08 0.65
C LYS A 176 4.55 7.51 0.18
N ASP A 177 5.55 6.63 0.15
CA ASP A 177 6.87 6.97 -0.37
C ASP A 177 6.85 7.31 -1.88
N VAL A 178 5.81 6.92 -2.62
CA VAL A 178 5.59 7.35 -4.01
C VAL A 178 5.42 8.88 -4.12
N LEU A 179 4.94 9.50 -3.03
CA LEU A 179 4.68 10.94 -2.95
C LEU A 179 5.98 11.72 -2.72
N ASN A 180 5.98 12.97 -3.18
CA ASN A 180 7.04 13.91 -2.85
C ASN A 180 6.98 14.40 -1.40
N THR A 181 8.06 15.04 -0.97
CA THR A 181 8.23 15.56 0.39
C THR A 181 7.36 16.77 0.71
N TYR A 182 6.45 17.19 -0.16
CA TYR A 182 5.40 18.10 0.27
C TYR A 182 4.22 17.37 0.94
N PHE A 183 3.96 16.12 0.52
CA PHE A 183 2.78 15.37 0.94
C PHE A 183 3.08 14.19 1.86
N ALA A 184 4.30 13.65 1.87
CA ALA A 184 4.63 12.55 2.76
C ALA A 184 6.05 12.66 3.31
N ARG A 185 6.24 12.08 4.48
CA ARG A 185 7.52 11.77 5.11
C ARG A 185 7.55 10.29 5.41
N THR A 186 8.57 9.61 4.91
CA THR A 186 8.71 8.16 5.03
C THR A 186 10.13 7.81 5.40
N ASP A 187 10.34 6.63 6.01
CA ASP A 187 11.69 6.16 6.35
C ASP A 187 12.50 5.63 5.14
N TRP A 188 11.86 5.57 3.98
CA TRP A 188 12.45 5.11 2.72
C TRP A 188 12.70 6.28 1.76
N SER A 189 13.41 6.02 0.66
CA SER A 189 13.57 7.04 -0.39
C SER A 189 12.23 7.40 -1.00
N GLN A 190 12.03 8.69 -1.26
CA GLN A 190 10.76 9.20 -1.79
C GLN A 190 10.78 9.42 -3.30
N GLY A 191 9.61 9.22 -3.90
CA GLY A 191 9.26 9.60 -5.25
C GLY A 191 8.88 11.08 -5.37
N GLY A 192 8.28 11.40 -6.52
CA GLY A 192 7.96 12.76 -6.93
C GLY A 192 6.46 13.06 -7.05
N LEU A 193 5.58 12.08 -6.80
CA LEU A 193 4.16 12.22 -7.08
C LEU A 193 3.51 13.22 -6.13
N SER A 194 2.60 14.06 -6.61
CA SER A 194 1.79 14.90 -5.73
C SER A 194 0.51 14.17 -5.34
N LEU A 195 -0.01 14.45 -4.14
CA LEU A 195 -1.25 13.85 -3.66
C LEU A 195 -2.44 14.10 -4.61
N PRO A 196 -2.64 15.31 -5.19
CA PRO A 196 -3.70 15.51 -6.19
C PRO A 196 -3.56 14.65 -7.46
N VAL A 197 -2.33 14.32 -7.88
CA VAL A 197 -2.13 13.41 -9.02
C VAL A 197 -2.43 11.97 -8.63
N LEU A 198 -2.04 11.54 -7.42
CA LEU A 198 -2.43 10.24 -6.87
C LEU A 198 -3.96 10.10 -6.81
N GLU A 199 -4.68 11.09 -6.28
CA GLU A 199 -6.15 11.12 -6.25
C GLU A 199 -6.77 11.06 -7.65
N LYS A 200 -6.17 11.75 -8.63
CA LYS A 200 -6.61 11.69 -10.03
C LYS A 200 -6.45 10.28 -10.61
N LEU A 201 -5.34 9.60 -10.29
CA LEU A 201 -5.09 8.22 -10.72
C LEU A 201 -6.05 7.24 -10.03
N LEU A 202 -6.26 7.37 -8.73
CA LEU A 202 -7.27 6.59 -8.00
C LEU A 202 -8.66 6.78 -8.61
N GLY A 203 -9.06 8.03 -8.84
CA GLY A 203 -10.36 8.39 -9.42
C GLY A 203 -10.55 7.85 -10.84
N LEU A 204 -9.47 7.71 -11.61
CA LEU A 204 -9.50 7.05 -12.90
C LEU A 204 -9.92 5.58 -12.75
N PHE A 205 -9.21 4.79 -11.92
CA PHE A 205 -9.53 3.38 -11.73
C PHE A 205 -10.90 3.17 -11.06
N GLU A 206 -11.26 3.98 -10.06
CA GLU A 206 -12.58 3.96 -9.40
C GLU A 206 -13.76 4.22 -10.36
N SER A 207 -13.50 4.84 -11.51
CA SER A 207 -14.56 5.17 -12.49
C SER A 207 -15.00 3.97 -13.32
N ARG A 208 -14.17 2.92 -13.43
CA ARG A 208 -14.41 1.75 -14.30
C ARG A 208 -14.17 0.41 -13.62
N CYS A 209 -13.38 0.37 -12.55
CA CYS A 209 -13.09 -0.83 -11.79
C CYS A 209 -13.86 -0.83 -10.47
N ARG A 210 -14.33 -2.01 -10.06
CA ARG A 210 -14.79 -2.21 -8.68
C ARG A 210 -13.57 -2.29 -7.77
N VAL A 211 -13.45 -1.36 -6.82
CA VAL A 211 -12.42 -1.41 -5.77
C VAL A 211 -12.88 -2.35 -4.67
N LEU A 212 -12.05 -3.33 -4.30
CA LEU A 212 -12.32 -4.29 -3.25
C LEU A 212 -12.00 -3.69 -1.88
N GLY A 213 -10.77 -3.24 -1.72
CA GLY A 213 -10.25 -2.60 -0.52
C GLY A 213 -9.05 -1.74 -0.90
N VAL A 214 -8.67 -0.89 0.04
CA VAL A 214 -7.53 0.01 -0.08
C VAL A 214 -6.68 -0.09 1.17
N ASP A 215 -5.37 -0.21 1.03
CA ASP A 215 -4.45 0.07 2.13
C ASP A 215 -3.53 1.26 1.86
N VAL A 216 -3.14 1.92 2.94
CA VAL A 216 -2.25 3.09 2.97
C VAL A 216 -1.14 2.83 3.97
N CYS A 217 0.10 2.85 3.50
CA CYS A 217 1.33 2.56 4.21
C CYS A 217 2.31 3.74 4.05
N GLY A 218 3.43 3.71 4.77
CA GLY A 218 4.52 4.68 4.56
C GLY A 218 4.51 5.85 5.54
N GLU A 219 4.16 5.61 6.81
CA GLU A 219 4.46 6.58 7.88
C GLU A 219 5.95 6.75 8.15
N TRP A 220 6.30 7.87 8.79
CA TRP A 220 7.62 8.12 9.35
C TRP A 220 7.73 7.49 10.74
N LYS A 221 8.68 6.58 10.95
CA LYS A 221 8.83 5.88 12.22
C LYS A 221 8.99 6.81 13.42
N ALA A 222 8.36 6.37 14.49
CA ALA A 222 8.60 6.88 15.83
C ALA A 222 9.98 6.46 16.36
N ASP A 223 11.04 7.21 16.06
CA ASP A 223 12.35 7.04 16.70
C ASP A 223 12.57 8.01 17.88
N ALA A 224 13.73 8.06 18.53
CA ALA A 224 13.95 8.98 19.65
C ALA A 224 13.75 10.49 19.29
N ARG A 225 13.75 10.84 17.99
CA ARG A 225 13.45 12.18 17.47
C ARG A 225 11.95 12.43 17.31
N PHE A 226 11.11 11.42 17.54
CA PHE A 226 9.63 11.45 17.54
C PHE A 226 9.04 12.46 18.52
N LEU A 227 9.75 12.83 19.59
CA LEU A 227 9.33 13.90 20.50
C LEU A 227 9.63 15.31 19.97
N LEU A 228 10.48 15.43 18.94
CA LEU A 228 10.96 16.70 18.40
C LEU A 228 10.38 17.04 17.02
N ASN A 229 9.82 16.04 16.31
CA ASN A 229 9.47 16.16 14.89
C ASN A 229 7.95 16.23 14.64
N GLN A 230 7.26 17.22 15.22
CA GLN A 230 5.82 17.42 14.99
C GLN A 230 5.46 17.77 13.53
N GLU A 231 6.40 18.35 12.79
CA GLU A 231 6.17 18.77 11.39
C GLU A 231 5.94 17.57 10.47
N GLU A 232 6.74 16.52 10.62
CA GLU A 232 6.67 15.34 9.74
C GLU A 232 5.37 14.56 9.96
N ALA A 233 4.98 14.38 11.24
CA ALA A 233 3.69 13.79 11.61
C ALA A 233 2.52 14.67 11.11
N ALA A 234 2.64 16.00 11.14
CA ALA A 234 1.60 16.89 10.64
C ALA A 234 1.41 16.79 9.12
N ILE A 235 2.50 16.66 8.34
CA ILE A 235 2.44 16.44 6.89
C ILE A 235 1.72 15.12 6.59
N ASN A 236 2.12 14.04 7.26
CA ASN A 236 1.51 12.73 7.07
C ASN A 236 0.04 12.70 7.50
N ASN A 237 -0.29 13.28 8.66
CA ASN A 237 -1.66 13.43 9.15
C ASN A 237 -2.56 14.15 8.14
N GLN A 238 -2.08 15.25 7.55
CA GLN A 238 -2.82 15.99 6.55
C GLN A 238 -3.10 15.13 5.30
N SER A 239 -2.10 14.42 4.79
CA SER A 239 -2.27 13.53 3.64
C SER A 239 -3.17 12.33 3.95
N ASN A 240 -3.07 11.75 5.14
CA ASN A 240 -3.95 10.69 5.60
C ASN A 240 -5.41 11.17 5.67
N LEU A 241 -5.65 12.40 6.15
CA LEU A 241 -6.97 13.01 6.17
C LEU A 241 -7.54 13.26 4.77
N GLU A 242 -6.73 13.78 3.85
CA GLU A 242 -7.13 14.02 2.46
C GLU A 242 -7.46 12.71 1.74
N LEU A 243 -6.56 11.70 1.81
CA LEU A 243 -6.81 10.36 1.28
C LEU A 243 -8.06 9.72 1.89
N LEU A 244 -8.23 9.80 3.21
CA LEU A 244 -9.42 9.26 3.88
C LEU A 244 -10.70 9.92 3.35
N ARG A 245 -10.73 11.25 3.22
CA ARG A 245 -11.87 11.98 2.67
C ARG A 245 -12.15 11.58 1.22
N PHE A 246 -11.11 11.45 0.41
CA PHE A 246 -11.23 11.01 -0.97
C PHE A 246 -11.84 9.61 -1.05
N LEU A 247 -11.34 8.66 -0.26
CA LEU A 247 -11.78 7.26 -0.29
C LEU A 247 -13.19 7.08 0.29
N LEU A 248 -13.56 7.87 1.31
CA LEU A 248 -14.90 7.80 1.94
C LEU A 248 -15.99 8.54 1.16
N ARG A 249 -15.67 9.39 0.17
CA ARG A 249 -16.68 10.16 -0.59
C ARG A 249 -17.71 9.30 -1.34
N ARG A 250 -17.47 7.99 -1.43
CA ARG A 250 -18.31 6.99 -2.11
C ARG A 250 -18.83 5.88 -1.19
N ALA A 251 -18.54 5.91 0.11
CA ALA A 251 -18.93 4.87 1.08
C ALA A 251 -20.37 5.02 1.61
#